data_AF-A0A929FVA6-F1
#
_entry.id   AF-A0A929FVA6-F1
#
_cell.length_a   1.000
_cell.length_b   1.000
_cell.length_c   1.000
_cell.angle_alpha   90.00
_cell.angle_beta   90.00
_cell.angle_gamma   90.00
#
_symmetry.space_group_name_H-M   'P 1'
#
loop_
_entity.id
_entity.type
_entity.pdbx_description
1 polymer ?
#
loop_
_entity_poly.entity_id
_entity_poly.type
_entity_poly.pdbx_seq_one_letter_code
_entity_poly.pdbx_strand_id
1 'polypeptide(L)' 'MYIIGDYVQHEKTGNIGEVVGYGHRIVEDVYLTTIKVRLLKGKDKKSIVEDVLSEWAPLEEELTSQLFSQ' A
#
# COMPACT_ATOMS: atom_id res chain seq x y z
N MET A 1 14.30 0.99 -5.29
CA MET A 1 13.06 1.65 -5.75
C MET A 1 12.32 0.62 -6.59
N TYR A 2 11.10 0.23 -6.21
CA TYR A 2 10.31 -0.74 -6.97
C TYR A 2 9.57 -0.05 -8.12
N ILE A 3 9.46 -0.73 -9.26
CA ILE A 3 8.74 -0.26 -10.44
C ILE A 3 7.41 -1.01 -10.62
N ILE A 4 6.46 -0.41 -11.33
CA ILE A 4 5.21 -1.08 -11.69
C ILE A 4 5.53 -2.36 -12.49
N GLY A 5 4.93 -3.47 -12.09
CA GLY A 5 5.21 -4.81 -12.60
C GLY A 5 6.25 -5.60 -11.81
N ASP A 6 6.98 -4.97 -10.88
CA ASP A 6 7.87 -5.71 -9.97
C ASP A 6 7.07 -6.61 -9.03
N TYR A 7 7.65 -7.77 -8.71
CA TYR A 7 7.15 -8.66 -7.66
C TYR A 7 7.86 -8.36 -6.35
N VAL A 8 7.09 -8.12 -5.30
CA VAL A 8 7.58 -7.83 -3.96
C VAL A 8 7.06 -8.85 -2.96
N GLN A 9 7.90 -9.18 -1.98
CA GLN A 9 7.55 -10.07 -0.88
C GLN A 9 7.46 -9.26 0.41
N HIS A 10 6.31 -9.32 1.08
CA HIS A 10 6.14 -8.72 2.40
C HIS A 10 7.01 -9.46 3.42
N GLU A 11 7.88 -8.73 4.11
CA GLU A 11 8.88 -9.30 5.01
C GLU A 11 8.24 -10.11 6.16
N LYS A 12 7.17 -9.59 6.77
CA LYS A 12 6.54 -10.21 7.95
C LYS A 12 5.67 -11.42 7.61
N THR A 13 4.88 -11.35 6.53
CA THR A 13 3.90 -12.40 6.20
C THR A 13 4.37 -13.35 5.10
N GLY A 14 5.43 -12.99 4.37
CA GLY A 14 5.88 -13.73 3.19
C GLY A 14 4.93 -13.64 2.00
N ASN A 15 3.88 -12.81 2.06
CA ASN A 15 2.95 -12.64 0.95
C ASN A 15 3.67 -12.02 -0.25
N ILE A 16 3.34 -12.51 -1.44
CA ILE A 16 3.90 -11.99 -2.70
C ILE A 16 2.82 -11.21 -3.42
N GLY A 17 3.20 -10.04 -3.93
CA GLY A 17 2.32 -9.20 -4.73
C GLY A 17 3.06 -8.49 -5.86
N GLU A 18 2.29 -7.98 -6.81
CA GLU A 18 2.76 -7.20 -7.96
C GLU A 18 2.55 -5.70 -7.68
N VAL A 19 3.56 -4.88 -7.93
CA VAL A 19 3.44 -3.42 -7.82
C VAL A 19 2.54 -2.90 -8.94
N VAL A 20 1.44 -2.27 -8.57
CA VAL A 20 0.42 -1.74 -9.49
C VAL A 20 0.33 -0.20 -9.47
N GLY A 21 1.07 0.46 -8.58
CA GLY A 21 1.12 1.91 -8.51
C GLY A 21 1.88 2.43 -7.32
N TYR A 22 1.78 3.74 -7.11
CA TYR A 22 2.42 4.47 -6.02
C TYR A 22 1.38 5.22 -5.20
N GLY A 23 1.69 5.41 -3.93
CA GLY A 23 0.98 6.28 -3.02
C GLY A 23 1.92 7.28 -2.39
N HIS A 24 1.43 7.97 -1.38
CA HIS A 24 2.26 8.82 -0.55
C HIS A 24 1.70 8.94 0.85
N ARG A 25 2.58 9.21 1.80
CA ARG A 25 2.20 9.53 3.17
C ARG A 25 3.05 10.68 3.68
N ILE A 26 2.44 11.54 4.48
CA ILE A 26 3.14 12.59 5.21
C ILE A 26 3.34 12.10 6.65
N VAL A 27 4.59 12.02 7.09
CA VAL A 27 4.96 11.64 8.46
C VAL A 27 5.89 12.73 8.98
N GLU A 28 5.49 13.42 10.05
CA GLU A 28 6.28 14.52 10.64
C GLU A 28 6.73 15.57 9.59
N ASP A 29 5.81 16.01 8.74
CA ASP A 29 6.04 16.93 7.61
C ASP A 29 6.98 16.41 6.50
N VAL A 30 7.41 15.14 6.56
CA VAL A 30 8.21 14.49 5.52
C VAL A 30 7.30 13.73 4.56
N TYR A 31 7.46 13.97 3.26
CA TYR A 31 6.76 13.26 2.20
C TYR A 31 7.46 11.94 1.87
N LEU A 32 6.77 10.82 2.12
CA LEU A 32 7.26 9.47 1.87
C LEU A 32 6.46 8.85 0.73
N THR A 33 7.17 8.37 -0.30
CA THR A 33 6.55 7.58 -1.37
C THR A 33 6.33 6.14 -0.90
N THR A 34 5.12 5.63 -1.13
CA THR A 34 4.71 4.25 -0.83
C THR A 34 4.41 3.51 -2.14
N ILE A 35 4.36 2.18 -2.10
CA ILE A 35 3.96 1.35 -3.25
C ILE A 35 2.60 0.72 -3.01
N LYS A 36 1.80 0.61 -4.06
CA LYS A 36 0.53 -0.14 -4.05
C LYS A 36 0.76 -1.49 -4.70
N VAL A 37 0.39 -2.55 -3.99
CA VAL A 37 0.70 -3.92 -4.33
C VAL A 37 -0.59 -4.74 -4.44
N ARG A 38 -0.75 -5.47 -5.54
CA ARG A 38 -1.82 -6.45 -5.72
C ARG A 38 -1.36 -7.82 -5.25
N LEU A 39 -2.07 -8.42 -4.29
CA LEU A 39 -1.74 -9.75 -3.76
C LEU A 39 -1.95 -10.86 -4.81
N LEU A 40 -0.97 -11.76 -4.95
CA LEU A 40 -1.02 -12.88 -5.91
C LEU A 40 -1.48 -14.21 -5.27
N LYS A 41 -1.34 -14.32 -3.95
CA LYS A 41 -1.73 -15.51 -3.15
C LYS A 41 -2.35 -15.07 -1.82
N GLY A 42 -3.26 -15.89 -1.29
CA GLY A 42 -4.05 -15.60 -0.08
C GLY A 42 -5.56 -15.67 -0.34
N LYS A 43 -6.38 -15.62 0.74
CA LYS A 43 -7.85 -15.56 0.64
C LYS A 43 -8.31 -14.31 -0.14
N ASP A 44 -7.51 -13.25 -0.10
CA ASP A 44 -7.85 -11.92 -0.63
C ASP A 44 -7.13 -11.62 -1.95
N LYS A 45 -7.18 -12.56 -2.90
CA LYS A 45 -6.47 -12.60 -4.20
C LYS A 45 -6.73 -11.42 -5.16
N LYS A 46 -7.36 -10.35 -4.70
CA LYS A 46 -7.64 -9.11 -5.44
C LYS A 46 -7.46 -7.84 -4.60
N SER A 47 -7.04 -7.96 -3.34
CA SER A 47 -6.83 -6.80 -2.49
C SER A 47 -5.58 -6.04 -2.94
N ILE A 48 -5.76 -4.74 -3.10
CA ILE A 48 -4.65 -3.80 -3.25
C ILE A 48 -4.30 -3.33 -1.85
N VAL A 49 -3.06 -3.54 -1.47
CA VAL A 49 -2.49 -3.08 -0.20
C VAL A 49 -1.44 -2.03 -0.49
N GLU A 50 -1.29 -1.08 0.42
CA GLU A 50 -0.24 -0.08 0.37
C GLU A 50 0.87 -0.46 1.34
N ASP A 51 2.11 -0.46 0.86
CA ASP A 51 3.26 -0.70 1.71
C ASP A 51 3.60 0.58 2.47
N VAL A 52 3.17 0.62 3.73
CA VAL A 52 3.43 1.71 4.66
C VAL A 52 4.42 1.20 5.69
N LEU A 53 5.65 1.71 5.69
CA LEU A 53 6.65 1.38 6.71
C LEU A 53 6.84 -0.15 6.91
N SER A 54 6.87 -0.91 5.81
CA SER A 54 6.94 -2.38 5.82
C SER A 54 5.70 -3.06 6.43
N GLU A 55 4.56 -2.38 6.40
CA GLU A 55 3.26 -2.95 6.72
C GLU A 55 2.33 -2.79 5.52
N TRP A 56 1.90 -3.93 4.97
CA TRP A 56 0.88 -3.95 3.94
C TRP A 56 -0.49 -3.70 4.57
N ALA A 57 -0.91 -2.44 4.55
CA ALA A 57 -2.24 -2.03 4.99
C ALA A 57 -3.22 -2.13 3.81
N PRO A 58 -4.49 -2.54 4.03
CA PRO A 58 -5.53 -2.29 3.05
C PRO A 58 -5.48 -0.81 2.64
N LEU A 59 -5.77 -0.49 1.37
CA LEU A 59 -6.21 0.87 1.07
C LEU A 59 -7.49 1.10 1.89
N GLU A 60 -7.36 1.68 3.06
CA GLU A 60 -8.48 2.42 3.63
C GLU A 60 -8.75 3.53 2.62
N GLU A 61 -9.97 3.56 2.07
CA GLU A 61 -10.46 4.77 1.40
C GLU A 61 -10.04 5.95 2.27
N GLU A 62 -9.34 6.90 1.66
CA GLU A 62 -8.93 8.15 2.31
C GLU A 62 -10.01 8.56 3.29
N LEU A 63 -9.57 8.80 4.53
CA LEU A 63 -10.29 9.45 5.62
C LEU A 63 -11.22 10.55 5.07
N THR A 64 -12.38 10.14 4.59
CA THR A 64 -13.48 11.01 4.15
C THR A 64 -14.22 11.54 5.38
N SER A 65 -13.70 11.27 6.58
CA SER A 65 -14.14 11.85 7.84
C SER A 65 -13.39 13.14 8.21
N GLN A 66 -12.39 13.59 7.43
CA GLN A 66 -11.77 14.92 7.62
C GLN A 66 -12.29 16.00 6.66
N LEU A 67 -13.18 15.66 5.71
CA LEU A 67 -13.66 16.61 4.68
C LEU A 67 -15.17 16.85 4.62
N PHE A 68 -15.99 16.21 5.47
CA PHE A 68 -17.34 16.69 5.80
C PHE A 68 -17.27 17.45 7.14
N SER A 69 -16.70 18.64 7.16
CA SER A 69 -17.38 19.92 6.93
C SER A 69 -18.06 20.47 8.19
N GLN A 70 -17.45 21.55 8.70
CA GLN A 70 -18.03 22.73 9.38
C GLN A 70 -18.84 22.54 10.67
#